data_AF-A0AA96XEM5-F1
#
_entry.id   AF-A0AA96XEM5-F1
#
_cell.length_a   1.000
_cell.length_b   1.000
_cell.length_c   1.000
_cell.angle_alpha   90.00
_cell.angle_beta   90.00
_cell.angle_gamma   90.00
#
_symmetry.space_group_name_H-M   'P 1'
#
loop_
_entity.id
_entity.type
_entity.pdbx_description
1 polymer ?
#
loop_
_entity_poly.entity_id
_entity_poly.type
_entity_poly.pdbx_seq_one_letter_code
_entity_poly.pdbx_strand_id
1 'polypeptide(L)' 'MLSDVPVRTGYFEAQAGVSSLSGAYVRGELGARLTPSLGLFGFAEANARERMAGVGARWTFGW' A
#
# COMPACT_ATOMS: atom_id res chain seq x y z
N MET A 1 5.07 6.64 4.71
CA MET A 1 4.47 7.89 5.20
C MET A 1 2.96 7.62 5.30
N LEU A 2 2.47 7.12 6.44
CA LEU A 2 1.09 6.60 6.58
C LEU A 2 0.15 7.59 7.31
N SER A 3 0.69 8.70 7.83
CA SER A 3 -0.05 9.69 8.64
C SER A 3 -0.61 10.86 7.84
N ASP A 4 -0.25 11.02 6.56
CA ASP A 4 -0.50 12.25 5.80
C ASP A 4 -1.44 12.08 4.61
N VAL A 5 -2.01 10.88 4.40
CA VAL A 5 -2.89 10.64 3.25
C VAL A 5 -4.28 11.18 3.55
N PRO A 6 -4.74 12.25 2.85
CA PRO A 6 -6.03 12.87 3.12
C PRO A 6 -7.15 11.85 2.94
N VAL A 7 -8.18 11.98 3.78
CA VAL A 7 -9.36 11.09 3.90
C VAL A 7 -10.24 11.16 2.64
N ARG A 8 -9.70 10.78 1.48
CA ARG A 8 -10.44 10.70 0.23
C ARG A 8 -10.45 9.24 -0.18
N THR A 9 -11.65 8.66 -0.12
CA THR A 9 -12.21 7.40 -0.68
C THR A 9 -11.28 6.24 -1.07
N GLY A 10 -10.13 6.51 -1.68
CA GLY A 10 -9.02 5.57 -1.83
C GLY A 10 -7.73 6.31 -2.22
N TYR A 11 -6.61 5.62 -2.08
CA TYR A 11 -5.31 6.06 -2.56
C TYR A 11 -4.70 4.98 -3.44
N PHE A 12 -3.91 5.41 -4.40
CA PHE A 12 -3.07 4.55 -5.22
C PHE A 12 -1.69 5.19 -5.25
N GLU A 13 -0.69 4.43 -4.82
CA GLU A 13 0.70 4.83 -4.82
C GLU A 13 1.50 3.77 -5.57
N ALA A 14 2.12 4.19 -6.68
CA ALA A 14 3.06 3.37 -7.41
C ALA A 14 4.44 4.00 -7.32
N GLN A 15 5.42 3.19 -6.94
CA GLN A 15 6.82 3.56 -6.83
C GLN A 15 7.65 2.61 -7.68
N ALA A 16 8.62 3.16 -8.40
CA ALA A 16 9.62 2.38 -9.12
C ALA A 16 10.99 3.00 -8.82
N GLY A 17 11.99 2.17 -8.55
CA GLY A 17 13.30 2.65 -8.16
C GLY A 17 14.40 1.61 -8.35
N VAL A 18 15.63 2.01 -8.06
CA VAL A 18 16.79 1.14 -8.07
C VAL A 18 17.41 1.19 -6.69
N SER A 19 17.49 0.04 -6.03
CA SER A 19 18.08 -0.10 -4.70
C SER A 19 19.37 -0.90 -4.80
N SER A 20 20.42 -0.47 -4.10
CA SER A 20 21.72 -1.17 -4.15
C SER A 20 21.67 -2.59 -3.56
N LEU A 21 20.65 -2.90 -2.74
CA LEU A 21 20.51 -4.20 -2.08
C LEU A 21 19.69 -5.21 -2.90
N SER A 22 18.66 -4.74 -3.61
CA SER A 22 17.64 -5.58 -4.26
C SER A 22 17.50 -5.32 -5.78
N GLY A 23 18.29 -4.40 -6.33
CA GLY A 23 18.26 -4.02 -7.73
C GLY A 23 17.07 -3.12 -8.08
N ALA A 24 16.67 -3.14 -9.34
CA ALA A 24 15.45 -2.46 -9.77
C ALA A 24 14.24 -3.08 -9.06
N TYR A 25 13.40 -2.23 -8.48
CA TYR A 25 12.16 -2.64 -7.83
C TYR A 25 11.00 -1.79 -8.33
N VAL A 26 9.83 -2.42 -8.40
CA VAL A 26 8.55 -1.79 -8.61
C VAL A 26 7.65 -2.16 -7.44
N ARG A 27 7.02 -1.18 -6.81
CA ARG A 27 6.07 -1.37 -5.73
C ARG A 27 4.80 -0.60 -6.05
N GLY A 28 3.67 -1.27 -6.01
CA GLY A 28 2.35 -0.65 -6.04
C GLY A 28 1.65 -0.90 -4.72
N GLU A 29 1.05 0.13 -4.16
CA GLU A 29 0.15 0.06 -3.02
C GLU A 29 -1.16 0.76 -3.38
N LEU A 30 -2.27 0.14 -3.05
CA LEU A 30 -3.59 0.68 -3.30
C LEU A 30 -4.44 0.44 -2.07
N GLY A 31 -5.21 1.44 -1.68
CA GLY A 31 -6.11 1.34 -0.54
C GLY A 31 -7.42 2.04 -0.83
N ALA A 32 -8.50 1.47 -0.31
CA ALA A 32 -9.83 2.04 -0.41
C ALA A 32 -10.51 2.01 0.95
N ARG A 33 -11.21 3.09 1.28
CA ARG A 33 -12.07 3.14 2.44
C ARG A 33 -13.46 2.65 2.04
N LEU A 34 -13.85 1.46 2.51
CA LEU A 34 -15.17 0.89 2.26
C LEU A 34 -16.25 1.56 3.11
N THR A 35 -15.92 1.85 4.38
CA THR A 35 -16.78 2.55 5.32
C THR A 35 -15.94 3.53 6.16
N PRO A 36 -16.55 4.49 6.89
CA PRO A 36 -15.79 5.39 7.77
C PRO A 36 -14.88 4.67 8.77
N SER A 37 -15.24 3.44 9.15
CA SER A 37 -14.51 2.59 10.09
C SER A 37 -13.68 1.49 9.42
N LEU A 38 -13.95 1.10 8.16
CA LEU A 38 -13.29 -0.01 7.48
C LEU A 38 -12.54 0.46 6.22
N GLY A 39 -11.23 0.21 6.21
CA GLY A 39 -10.39 0.35 5.03
C GLY A 39 -9.78 -0.98 4.60
N LEU A 40 -9.63 -1.18 3.30
CA LEU A 40 -8.84 -2.26 2.70
C LEU A 40 -7.62 -1.67 2.02
N PHE A 41 -6.53 -2.42 2.02
CA PHE A 41 -5.32 -2.08 1.28
C PHE A 41 -4.69 -3.32 0.69
N GLY A 42 -4.03 -3.16 -0.44
CA GLY A 42 -3.26 -4.17 -1.11
C GLY A 42 -1.94 -3.58 -1.55
N PHE A 43 -0.89 -4.39 -1.51
CA PHE A 43 0.39 -4.01 -2.07
C PHE A 43 0.96 -5.17 -2.89
N ALA A 44 1.74 -4.81 -3.90
CA ALA A 44 2.55 -5.72 -4.67
C ALA A 44 3.92 -5.09 -4.87
N GLU A 45 4.97 -5.87 -4.65
CA GLU A 45 6.34 -5.48 -4.93
C GLU A 45 7.01 -6.56 -5.78
N ALA A 46 7.71 -6.15 -6.82
CA ALA A 46 8.55 -7.01 -7.62
C ALA A 46 9.94 -6.37 -7.74
N ASN A 47 10.96 -7.12 -7.39
CA ASN A 47 12.35 -6.75 -7.59
C ASN A 47 13.10 -7.86 -8.35
N ALA A 48 14.40 -7.67 -8.57
CA ALA A 48 15.22 -8.61 -9.34
C ALA A 48 15.34 -10.00 -8.69
N ARG A 49 15.06 -10.11 -7.39
CA ARG A 49 15.25 -11.33 -6.59
C ARG A 49 13.93 -12.00 -6.23
N GLU A 50 12.93 -11.21 -5.89
CA GLU A 50 11.69 -11.68 -5.28
C GLU A 50 10.48 -10.88 -5.76
N ARG A 51 9.33 -11.54 -5.68
CA ARG A 51 8.01 -10.95 -5.92
C ARG A 51 7.15 -11.23 -4.71
N MET A 52 6.58 -10.19 -4.12
CA MET A 52 5.68 -10.30 -2.99
C MET A 52 4.40 -9.53 -3.27
N ALA A 53 3.30 -10.03 -2.73
CA ALA A 53 2.05 -9.31 -2.72
C ALA A 53 1.33 -9.61 -1.41
N GLY A 54 0.55 -8.65 -0.94
CA GLY A 54 -0.20 -8.77 0.29
C GLY A 54 -1.45 -7.92 0.24
N VAL A 55 -2.44 -8.33 1.03
CA VAL A 55 -3.67 -7.56 1.24
C VAL A 55 -3.92 -7.49 2.73
N GLY A 56 -4.54 -6.39 3.16
CA GLY A 56 -4.86 -6.13 4.55
C GLY A 56 -6.16 -5.36 4.68
N ALA A 57 -6.75 -5.48 5.86
CA ALA A 57 -7.90 -4.73 6.28
C ALA A 57 -7.57 -3.96 7.55
N ARG A 58 -8.08 -2.73 7.66
CA ARG A 58 -8.00 -1.92 8.87
C ARG A 58 -9.41 -1.57 9.31
N TRP A 59 -9.77 -2.01 10.51
CA TRP A 59 -11.00 -1.63 11.17
C TRP A 59 -10.69 -0.72 12.37
N THR A 60 -11.28 0.46 12.38
CA THR A 60 -11.23 1.42 13.49
C THR A 60 -12.51 1.28 14.31
N PHE A 61 -12.38 1.09 15.63
CA PHE A 61 -13.47 0.99 16.60
C PHE A 61 -13.18 1.89 17.81
N GLY A 62 -14.20 2.54 18.35
CA GLY A 62 -14.11 3.52 19.44
C GLY A 62 -15.29 4.49 19.40
N TRP A 63 -15.59 5.11 20.55
CA TRP A 63 -16.57 6.21 20.68
C TRP A 63 -15.87 7.56 20.55
#